data_AF-A0A0F4R537-F1
#
_entry.id   AF-A0A0F4R537-F1
#
_cell.length_a   1.000
_cell.length_b   1.000
_cell.length_c   1.000
_cell.angle_alpha   90.00
_cell.angle_beta   90.00
_cell.angle_gamma   90.00
#
_symmetry.space_group_name_H-M   'P 1'
#
loop_
_entity.id
_entity.type
_entity.pdbx_description
1 polymer ?
#
loop_
_entity_poly.entity_id
_entity_poly.type
_entity_poly.pdbx_seq_one_letter_code
_entity_poly.pdbx_strand_id
1 'polypeptide(L)'
;MFAILNNDLVVGRTTQAQTHNIELASSVDITKLRFDGVKYLDMTIEERTSFFIDEYGRKHIVLNESWQALECHFNDALVKDNDVWRVRKAEDDYQDAYQAVDDARQAAYTARVRPLLEEAEIKAHLGETDEYARLMDLAVVERESIQAELPWPEALVNLAAEVLVDESP
;
A
#
# COMPACT_ATOMS: atom_id res chain seq x y z
N MET A 1 -3.15 3.39 36.48
CA MET A 1 -3.94 2.54 35.55
C MET A 1 -3.05 1.39 35.14
N PHE A 2 -3.58 0.17 35.11
CA PHE A 2 -2.85 -1.02 34.72
C PHE A 2 -3.07 -1.33 33.25
N ALA A 3 -2.07 -1.93 32.61
CA ALA A 3 -2.18 -2.40 31.24
C ALA A 3 -3.00 -3.68 31.13
N ILE A 4 -3.66 -3.85 29.99
CA ILE A 4 -4.19 -5.15 29.54
C ILE A 4 -3.22 -5.67 28.48
N LEU A 5 -2.72 -6.89 28.68
CA LEU A 5 -1.76 -7.52 27.78
C LEU A 5 -2.41 -8.62 26.93
N ASN A 6 -1.95 -8.72 25.69
CA ASN A 6 -2.14 -9.89 24.85
C ASN A 6 -0.77 -10.28 24.27
N ASN A 7 -0.17 -11.34 24.81
CA ASN A 7 1.25 -11.65 24.64
C ASN A 7 2.11 -10.44 25.03
N ASP A 8 2.88 -9.88 24.10
CA ASP A 8 3.70 -8.68 24.27
C ASP A 8 2.95 -7.38 23.91
N LEU A 9 1.73 -7.43 23.38
CA LEU A 9 0.97 -6.24 23.01
C LEU A 9 0.27 -5.61 24.21
N VAL A 10 0.33 -4.28 24.30
CA VAL A 10 -0.54 -3.51 25.20
C VAL A 10 -1.84 -3.19 24.47
N VAL A 11 -2.91 -3.92 24.80
CA VAL A 11 -4.20 -3.81 24.10
C VAL A 11 -5.21 -2.91 24.81
N GLY A 12 -4.92 -2.48 26.05
CA GLY A 12 -5.84 -1.63 26.79
C GLY A 12 -5.35 -1.19 28.16
N ARG A 13 -6.24 -0.53 28.89
CA ARG A 13 -6.02 -0.05 30.26
C ARG A 13 -7.18 -0.43 31.16
N THR A 14 -6.89 -0.61 32.45
CA THR A 14 -7.88 -0.89 33.48
C THR A 14 -7.49 -0.26 34.81
N THR A 15 -8.46 -0.05 35.70
CA THR A 15 -8.23 0.45 37.06
C THR A 15 -7.90 -0.68 38.04
N GLN A 16 -8.13 -1.93 37.66
CA GLN A 16 -7.82 -3.11 38.47
C GLN A 16 -6.50 -3.73 38.06
N ALA A 17 -5.70 -4.15 39.03
CA ALA A 17 -4.48 -4.91 38.80
C ALA A 17 -4.76 -6.12 37.91
N GLN A 18 -3.99 -6.28 36.83
CA GLN A 18 -3.99 -7.48 35.99
C GLN A 18 -2.90 -8.46 36.45
N THR A 19 -2.82 -9.63 35.81
CA THR A 19 -1.87 -10.71 36.13
C THR A 19 -0.41 -10.25 36.27
N HIS A 20 -0.01 -9.23 35.51
CA HIS A 20 1.35 -8.69 35.55
C HIS A 20 1.50 -7.42 36.40
N ASN A 21 0.38 -6.87 36.90
CA ASN A 21 0.30 -5.68 37.76
C ASN A 21 1.12 -4.46 37.26
N ILE A 22 1.18 -4.26 35.94
CA ILE A 22 2.07 -3.24 35.37
C ILE A 22 1.32 -1.94 35.16
N GLU A 23 1.80 -0.88 35.81
CA GLU A 23 1.24 0.46 35.71
C GLU A 23 1.68 1.16 34.42
N LEU A 24 0.74 1.89 33.82
CA LEU A 24 0.97 2.76 32.67
C LEU A 24 0.55 4.19 33.00
N ALA A 25 1.39 5.14 32.60
CA ALA A 25 0.98 6.53 32.53
C ALA A 25 -0.13 6.70 31.48
N SER A 26 -1.07 7.61 31.75
CA SER A 26 -2.22 7.87 30.89
C SER A 26 -1.85 8.46 29.53
N SER A 27 -0.70 9.14 29.43
CA SER A 27 -0.24 9.84 28.23
C SER A 27 0.44 8.97 27.16
N VAL A 28 0.65 7.68 27.43
CA VAL A 28 1.43 6.81 26.53
C VAL A 28 0.54 6.27 25.41
N ASP A 29 1.03 6.23 24.18
CA ASP A 29 0.31 5.59 23.07
C ASP A 29 0.49 4.07 23.13
N ILE A 30 -0.52 3.35 23.62
CA ILE A 30 -0.44 1.90 23.86
C ILE A 30 -0.24 1.08 22.58
N THR A 31 -0.61 1.62 21.41
CA THR A 31 -0.46 0.91 20.14
C THR A 31 1.00 0.66 19.77
N LYS A 32 1.90 1.51 20.30
CA LYS A 32 3.35 1.49 20.11
C LYS A 32 4.11 0.76 21.22
N LEU A 33 3.42 0.38 22.28
CA LEU A 33 4.06 -0.30 23.40
C LEU A 33 4.15 -1.79 23.17
N ARG A 34 5.27 -2.36 23.61
CA ARG A 34 5.48 -3.80 23.73
C ARG A 34 5.98 -4.16 25.12
N PHE A 35 5.66 -5.35 25.59
CA PHE A 35 6.13 -5.89 26.87
C PHE A 35 7.17 -6.99 26.62
N ASP A 36 8.38 -6.82 27.13
CA ASP A 36 9.47 -7.78 26.94
C ASP A 36 9.50 -8.90 28.00
N GLY A 37 8.51 -8.94 28.90
CA GLY A 37 8.49 -9.83 30.06
C GLY A 37 8.93 -9.17 31.36
N VAL A 38 9.56 -7.99 31.30
CA VAL A 38 10.07 -7.24 32.46
C VAL A 38 9.54 -5.82 32.48
N LYS A 39 9.58 -5.12 31.34
CA LYS A 39 9.20 -3.71 31.20
C LYS A 39 8.48 -3.44 29.89
N TYR A 40 7.81 -2.29 29.83
CA TYR A 40 7.34 -1.76 28.56
C TYR A 40 8.47 -1.10 27.79
N LEU A 41 8.43 -1.32 26.49
CA LEU A 41 9.29 -0.72 25.51
C LEU A 41 8.41 0.12 24.58
N ASP A 42 8.81 1.38 24.36
CA ASP A 42 8.18 2.24 23.35
C ASP A 42 8.87 2.03 22.02
N MET A 43 8.20 1.35 21.10
CA MET A 43 8.76 0.99 19.79
C MET A 43 9.01 2.19 18.86
N THR A 44 8.58 3.40 19.24
CA THR A 44 8.94 4.61 18.48
C THR A 44 10.32 5.14 18.82
N ILE A 45 10.85 4.80 19.99
CA ILE A 45 12.16 5.23 20.48
C ILE A 45 13.17 4.09 20.36
N GLU A 46 12.71 2.85 20.52
CA GLU A 46 13.55 1.67 20.42
C GLU A 46 13.94 1.39 18.97
N GLU A 47 15.24 1.43 18.67
CA GLU A 47 15.82 1.18 17.33
C GLU A 47 15.93 -0.32 17.01
N ARG A 48 14.87 -1.08 17.25
CA ARG A 48 14.85 -2.51 16.93
C ARG A 48 14.63 -2.74 15.44
N THR A 49 15.41 -3.65 14.87
CA THR A 49 15.36 -4.02 13.45
C THR A 49 14.85 -5.43 13.20
N SER A 50 14.46 -6.19 14.23
CA SER A 50 13.95 -7.56 14.09
C SER A 50 12.67 -7.74 14.88
N PHE A 51 11.64 -8.29 14.22
CA PHE A 51 10.33 -8.55 14.79
C PHE A 51 9.80 -9.93 14.38
N PHE A 52 8.81 -10.41 15.12
CA PHE A 52 7.99 -11.57 14.76
C PHE A 52 6.63 -11.07 14.28
N ILE A 53 6.20 -11.55 13.11
CA ILE A 53 5.00 -11.08 12.43
C ILE A 53 3.90 -12.13 12.55
N ASP A 54 2.75 -11.74 13.10
CA ASP A 54 1.58 -12.61 13.19
C ASP A 54 0.84 -12.75 11.84
N GLU A 55 -0.20 -13.57 11.82
CA GLU A 55 -1.04 -13.81 10.63
C GLU A 55 -1.74 -12.55 10.09
N TYR A 56 -1.84 -11.49 10.90
CA TYR A 56 -2.46 -10.20 10.57
C TYR A 56 -1.44 -9.10 10.28
N GLY A 57 -0.14 -9.40 10.28
CA GLY A 57 0.91 -8.41 10.00
C GLY A 57 1.29 -7.55 11.21
N ARG A 58 0.90 -7.94 12.42
CA ARG A 58 1.28 -7.23 13.65
C ARG A 58 2.69 -7.63 14.05
N LYS A 59 3.48 -6.62 14.43
CA LYS A 59 4.86 -6.79 14.90
C LYS A 59 4.90 -7.10 16.38
N HIS A 60 5.62 -8.15 16.72
CA HIS A 60 5.88 -8.64 18.07
C HIS A 60 7.38 -8.70 18.37
N ILE A 61 7.76 -8.50 19.63
CA ILE A 61 9.15 -8.61 20.10
C ILE A 61 9.44 -9.92 20.81
N VAL A 62 8.39 -10.65 21.21
CA VAL A 62 8.49 -11.98 21.82
C VAL A 62 8.23 -13.03 20.75
N LEU A 63 9.08 -14.05 20.70
CA LEU A 63 8.96 -15.15 19.76
C LEU A 63 7.68 -15.97 20.03
N ASN A 64 7.01 -16.34 18.95
CA ASN A 64 6.01 -17.39 18.91
C ASN A 64 6.37 -18.35 17.76
N GLU A 65 6.19 -19.65 17.98
CA GLU A 65 6.56 -20.68 17.00
C GLU A 65 5.80 -20.58 15.67
N SER A 66 4.62 -19.96 15.64
CA SER A 66 3.83 -19.78 14.41
C SER A 66 4.07 -18.45 13.70
N TRP A 67 4.89 -17.54 14.26
CA TRP A 67 5.11 -16.21 13.70
C TRP A 67 6.36 -16.16 12.83
N GLN A 68 6.29 -15.35 11.78
CA GLN A 68 7.39 -15.18 10.85
C GLN A 68 8.42 -14.20 11.42
N ALA A 69 9.69 -14.58 11.52
CA ALA A 69 10.76 -13.64 11.80
C ALA A 69 11.02 -12.73 10.58
N LEU A 70 11.13 -11.42 10.81
CA LEU A 70 11.37 -10.43 9.76
C LEU A 70 12.28 -9.30 10.25
N GLU A 71 13.33 -9.02 9.49
CA GLU A 71 14.15 -7.82 9.68
C GLU A 71 13.40 -6.60 9.13
N CYS A 72 12.98 -5.71 10.02
CA CYS A 72 12.29 -4.45 9.74
C CYS A 72 12.31 -3.52 10.95
N HIS A 73 12.11 -2.23 10.76
CA HIS A 73 11.84 -1.26 11.83
C HIS A 73 10.38 -1.30 12.24
N PHE A 74 10.05 -0.80 13.43
CA PHE A 74 8.66 -0.79 13.91
C PHE A 74 7.68 -0.10 12.95
N ASN A 75 8.07 1.04 12.38
CA ASN A 75 7.23 1.85 11.50
C ASN A 75 7.22 1.39 10.03
N ASP A 76 8.04 0.42 9.65
CA ASP A 76 8.06 -0.08 8.27
C ASP A 76 6.69 -0.66 7.90
N ALA A 77 6.12 -0.22 6.79
CA ALA A 77 4.91 -0.83 6.28
C ALA A 77 5.21 -2.27 5.81
N LEU A 78 4.27 -3.18 6.01
CA LEU A 78 4.38 -4.58 5.59
C LEU A 78 3.36 -4.89 4.51
N VAL A 79 3.75 -5.75 3.57
CA VAL A 79 2.88 -6.31 2.53
C VAL A 79 2.96 -7.84 2.65
N LYS A 80 1.81 -8.50 2.50
CA LYS A 80 1.73 -9.96 2.43
C LYS A 80 1.77 -10.39 0.97
N ASP A 81 2.78 -11.16 0.62
CA ASP A 81 3.08 -11.61 -0.74
C ASP A 81 3.31 -13.12 -0.73
N ASN A 82 2.49 -13.87 -1.47
CA ASN A 82 2.52 -15.34 -1.49
C ASN A 82 2.51 -15.97 -0.08
N ASP A 83 1.62 -15.49 0.78
CA ASP A 83 1.49 -15.87 2.20
C ASP A 83 2.69 -15.56 3.12
N VAL A 84 3.68 -14.82 2.62
CA VAL A 84 4.86 -14.39 3.38
C VAL A 84 4.82 -12.88 3.58
N TRP A 85 5.09 -12.42 4.80
CA TRP A 85 5.22 -10.99 5.08
C TRP A 85 6.58 -10.47 4.63
N ARG A 86 6.59 -9.32 3.98
CA ARG A 86 7.81 -8.58 3.65
C ARG A 86 7.63 -7.10 3.90
N VAL A 87 8.75 -6.39 4.03
CA VAL A 87 8.74 -4.93 4.06
C VAL A 87 8.24 -4.39 2.73
N ARG A 88 7.34 -3.42 2.80
CA ARG A 88 6.82 -2.67 1.65
C ARG A 88 7.96 -1.85 1.03
N LYS A 89 8.04 -1.87 -0.30
CA LYS A 89 9.05 -1.13 -1.05
C LYS A 89 8.40 -0.04 -1.90
N ALA A 90 9.20 0.89 -2.41
CA ALA A 90 8.73 1.94 -3.31
C ALA A 90 8.10 1.36 -4.58
N GLU A 91 8.55 0.18 -5.03
CA GLU A 91 7.92 -0.52 -6.15
C GLU A 91 6.47 -0.91 -5.87
N ASP A 92 6.12 -1.26 -4.63
CA ASP A 92 4.73 -1.58 -4.27
C ASP A 92 3.84 -0.33 -4.39
N ASP A 93 4.34 0.82 -3.95
CA ASP A 93 3.62 2.10 -4.06
C ASP A 93 3.38 2.49 -5.52
N TYR A 94 4.39 2.29 -6.38
CA TYR A 94 4.27 2.53 -7.81
C TYR A 94 3.26 1.57 -8.47
N GLN A 95 3.28 0.28 -8.11
CA GLN A 95 2.33 -0.70 -8.65
C GLN A 95 0.89 -0.38 -8.24
N ASP A 96 0.66 0.01 -6.97
CA ASP A 96 -0.66 0.43 -6.49
C ASP A 96 -1.15 1.66 -7.26
N ALA A 97 -0.28 2.66 -7.46
CA ALA A 97 -0.62 3.87 -8.24
C ALA A 97 -0.88 3.56 -9.72
N TYR A 98 -0.09 2.68 -10.31
CA TYR A 98 -0.27 2.24 -11.69
C TYR A 98 -1.61 1.54 -11.88
N GLN A 99 -1.95 0.59 -11.00
CA GLN A 99 -3.21 -0.15 -11.07
C GLN A 99 -4.40 0.78 -10.91
N ALA A 100 -4.34 1.77 -10.01
CA ALA A 100 -5.40 2.76 -9.84
C ALA A 100 -5.65 3.57 -11.12
N VAL A 101 -4.59 3.96 -11.84
CA VAL A 101 -4.71 4.64 -13.14
C VAL A 101 -5.27 3.71 -14.21
N ASP A 102 -4.81 2.45 -14.26
CA ASP A 102 -5.28 1.47 -15.23
C ASP A 102 -6.78 1.19 -15.08
N ASP A 103 -7.24 0.95 -13.84
CA ASP A 103 -8.66 0.73 -13.51
C ASP A 103 -9.51 1.95 -13.91
N ALA A 104 -9.03 3.16 -13.58
CA ALA A 104 -9.72 4.40 -13.93
C ALA A 104 -9.82 4.58 -15.46
N ARG A 105 -8.74 4.27 -16.20
CA ARG A 105 -8.73 4.32 -17.67
C ARG A 105 -9.67 3.30 -18.27
N GLN A 106 -9.68 2.07 -17.75
CA GLN A 106 -10.59 1.02 -18.22
C GLN A 106 -12.06 1.40 -18.00
N ALA A 107 -12.37 1.98 -16.84
CA ALA A 107 -13.71 2.48 -16.52
C ALA A 107 -14.11 3.62 -17.47
N ALA A 108 -13.24 4.61 -17.69
CA ALA A 108 -13.50 5.73 -18.60
C ALA A 108 -13.65 5.27 -20.06
N TYR A 109 -12.79 4.37 -20.52
CA TYR A 109 -12.88 3.76 -21.85
C TYR A 109 -14.23 3.07 -22.05
N THR A 110 -14.63 2.26 -21.06
CA THR A 110 -15.90 1.56 -21.05
C THR A 110 -17.10 2.52 -21.12
N ALA A 111 -17.03 3.66 -20.44
CA ALA A 111 -18.12 4.63 -20.39
C ALA A 111 -18.20 5.55 -21.61
N ARG A 112 -17.06 5.92 -22.21
CA ARG A 112 -16.97 6.98 -23.23
C ARG A 112 -16.64 6.46 -24.63
N VAL A 113 -15.69 5.53 -24.73
CA VAL A 113 -15.17 5.05 -26.02
C VAL A 113 -16.00 3.88 -26.53
N ARG A 114 -16.30 2.90 -25.66
CA ARG A 114 -17.02 1.69 -26.07
C ARG A 114 -18.38 1.97 -26.72
N PRO A 115 -19.24 2.88 -26.21
CA PRO A 115 -20.52 3.18 -26.86
C PRO A 115 -20.36 3.74 -28.28
N LEU A 116 -19.29 4.51 -28.54
CA LEU A 116 -19.01 5.05 -29.87
C LEU A 116 -18.61 3.96 -30.84
N LEU A 117 -17.77 3.01 -30.40
CA LEU A 117 -17.37 1.87 -31.22
C LEU A 117 -18.56 0.95 -31.52
N GLU A 118 -19.37 0.65 -30.51
CA GLU A 118 -20.58 -0.18 -30.66
C GLU A 118 -21.58 0.48 -31.63
N GLU A 119 -21.83 1.78 -31.51
CA GLU A 119 -22.70 2.52 -32.44
C GLU A 119 -22.09 2.57 -33.85
N ALA A 120 -20.77 2.78 -33.98
CA ALA A 120 -20.10 2.78 -35.28
C ALA A 120 -20.33 1.45 -36.02
N GLU A 121 -20.15 0.32 -35.33
CA GLU A 121 -20.39 -1.01 -35.92
C GLU A 121 -21.84 -1.17 -36.41
N ILE A 122 -22.83 -0.69 -35.65
CA ILE A 122 -24.24 -0.68 -36.08
C ILE A 122 -24.39 0.15 -37.37
N LYS A 123 -23.77 1.35 -37.43
CA LYS A 123 -23.81 2.23 -38.60
C LYS A 123 -23.19 1.60 -39.84
N ALA A 124 -22.08 0.88 -39.68
CA ALA A 124 -21.47 0.11 -40.76
C ALA A 124 -22.43 -0.94 -41.31
N HIS A 125 -23.14 -1.67 -40.44
CA HIS A 125 -24.14 -2.66 -40.86
C HIS A 125 -25.37 -2.06 -41.57
N LEU A 126 -25.70 -0.80 -41.29
CA LEU A 126 -26.76 -0.06 -41.98
C LEU A 126 -26.30 0.56 -43.32
N GLY A 127 -25.01 0.45 -43.66
CA GLY A 127 -24.43 1.08 -44.85
C GLY A 127 -24.17 2.58 -44.70
N GLU A 128 -24.24 3.11 -43.47
CA GLU A 128 -23.99 4.53 -43.16
C GLU A 128 -22.47 4.78 -42.97
N THR A 129 -21.71 4.72 -44.07
CA THR A 129 -20.23 4.75 -44.05
C THR A 129 -19.64 6.05 -43.51
N ASP A 130 -20.27 7.20 -43.78
CA ASP A 130 -19.78 8.50 -43.32
C ASP A 130 -19.95 8.65 -41.80
N GLU A 131 -21.07 8.16 -41.26
CA GLU A 131 -21.35 8.21 -39.83
C GLU A 131 -20.48 7.22 -39.06
N TYR A 132 -20.22 6.04 -39.63
CA TYR A 132 -19.20 5.12 -39.12
C TYR A 132 -17.85 5.81 -38.95
N ALA A 133 -17.35 6.48 -40.00
CA ALA A 133 -16.06 7.17 -39.95
C ALA A 133 -16.04 8.25 -38.87
N ARG A 134 -17.10 9.06 -38.78
CA ARG A 134 -17.22 10.12 -37.76
C ARG A 134 -17.16 9.57 -36.33
N LEU A 135 -17.84 8.45 -36.07
CA LEU A 135 -17.87 7.82 -34.74
C LEU A 135 -16.51 7.19 -34.38
N MET A 136 -15.82 6.59 -35.35
CA MET A 136 -14.47 6.08 -35.15
C MET A 136 -13.48 7.19 -34.82
N ASP A 137 -13.52 8.32 -35.54
CA ASP A 137 -12.67 9.49 -35.25
C ASP A 137 -12.95 10.03 -33.84
N LEU A 138 -14.23 10.13 -33.46
CA LEU A 138 -14.60 10.57 -32.11
C LEU A 138 -14.12 9.59 -31.02
N ALA A 139 -14.19 8.28 -31.27
CA ALA A 139 -13.69 7.27 -30.35
C ALA A 139 -12.18 7.38 -30.11
N VAL A 140 -11.40 7.71 -31.15
CA VAL A 140 -9.96 7.98 -31.04
C VAL A 140 -9.71 9.23 -30.18
N VAL A 141 -10.41 10.32 -30.45
CA VAL A 141 -10.27 11.58 -29.68
C VAL A 141 -10.61 11.36 -28.20
N GLU A 142 -11.69 10.64 -27.91
CA GLU A 142 -12.06 10.31 -26.52
C GLU A 142 -11.00 9.45 -25.83
N ARG A 143 -10.41 8.47 -26.53
CA ARG A 143 -9.32 7.67 -25.99
C ARG A 143 -8.08 8.51 -25.66
N GLU A 144 -7.72 9.44 -26.54
CA GLU A 144 -6.61 10.38 -26.29
C GLU A 144 -6.89 11.28 -25.09
N SER A 145 -8.12 11.80 -24.98
CA SER A 145 -8.56 12.60 -23.82
C SER A 145 -8.44 11.82 -22.51
N ILE A 146 -8.89 10.56 -22.49
CA ILE A 146 -8.76 9.69 -21.31
C ILE A 146 -7.30 9.52 -20.90
N GLN A 147 -6.38 9.33 -21.86
CA GLN A 147 -4.96 9.18 -21.56
C GLN A 147 -4.33 10.47 -21.01
N ALA A 148 -4.76 11.63 -21.51
CA ALA A 148 -4.31 12.93 -21.04
C ALA A 148 -4.87 13.28 -19.65
N GLU A 149 -6.13 12.94 -19.37
CA GLU A 149 -6.80 13.16 -18.08
C GLU A 149 -6.25 12.24 -16.97
N LEU A 150 -5.83 11.02 -17.35
CA LEU A 150 -5.34 9.99 -16.45
C LEU A 150 -3.92 9.58 -16.84
N PRO A 151 -2.88 10.42 -16.65
CA PRO A 151 -1.51 10.05 -17.01
C PRO A 151 -1.03 8.87 -16.15
N TRP A 152 -0.12 8.06 -16.71
CA TRP A 152 0.59 7.06 -15.91
C TRP A 152 1.37 7.74 -14.78
N PRO A 153 1.53 7.09 -13.61
CA PRO A 153 2.37 7.63 -12.55
C PRO A 153 3.81 7.80 -13.04
N GLU A 154 4.52 8.78 -12.48
CA GLU A 154 5.94 8.96 -12.78
C GLU A 154 6.71 7.70 -12.40
N ALA A 155 7.55 7.22 -13.33
CA ALA A 155 8.41 6.08 -13.05
C ALA A 155 9.30 6.39 -11.85
N LEU A 156 9.63 5.37 -11.06
CA LEU A 156 10.65 5.48 -10.03
C LEU A 156 11.98 5.84 -10.70
N VAL A 157 12.31 7.13 -10.77
CA VAL A 157 13.63 7.56 -11.18
C VAL A 157 14.57 7.16 -10.06
N ASN A 158 15.39 6.15 -10.29
CA ASN A 158 16.47 5.78 -9.39
C ASN A 158 17.37 7.01 -9.20
N LEU A 159 17.19 7.72 -8.08
CA LEU A 159 18.04 8.83 -7.62
C LEU A 159 19.51 8.42 -7.38
N ALA A 160 19.89 7.18 -7.68
CA ALA A 160 21.27 6.71 -7.67
C ALA A 160 22.04 7.03 -8.98
N ALA A 161 21.39 7.53 -10.03
CA ALA A 161 22.02 7.73 -11.35
C ALA A 161 22.60 9.15 -11.59
N GLU A 162 22.40 10.13 -10.70
CA GLU A 162 22.88 11.51 -10.90
C GLU A 162 24.21 11.86 -10.22
N VAL A 163 24.98 10.88 -9.70
CA VAL A 163 26.28 11.16 -9.04
C VAL A 163 27.51 10.75 -9.86
N LEU A 164 27.36 10.26 -11.10
CA LEU A 164 28.49 9.81 -11.93
C LEU A 164 28.55 10.47 -13.30
N VAL A 165 28.50 11.80 -13.34
CA VAL A 165 28.99 12.56 -14.51
C VAL A 165 29.73 13.82 -14.03
N ASP A 166 30.82 13.65 -13.29
CA ASP A 166 31.87 14.68 -13.24
C ASP A 166 33.24 14.02 -13.06
N GLU A 167 33.75 13.40 -14.13
CA GLU A 167 35.19 13.38 -14.39
C GLU A 167 35.39 13.67 -15.88
N SER A 168 35.54 14.96 -16.21
CA SER A 168 36.18 15.37 -17.46
C SER A 168 37.70 15.53 -17.23
N PRO A 169 38.53 15.16 -18.21
CA PRO A 169 39.97 14.93 -18.08
C PRO A 169 40.83 16.19 -17.90
#